data_AF-A0A3D1IPE2-F1
#
_entry.id   AF-A0A3D1IPE2-F1
#
_cell.length_a   1.000
_cell.length_b   1.000
_cell.length_c   1.000
_cell.angle_alpha   90.00
_cell.angle_beta   90.00
_cell.angle_gamma   90.00
#
_symmetry.space_group_name_H-M   'P 1'
#
loop_
_entity.id
_entity.type
_entity.pdbx_description
1 polymer ?
#
loop_
_entity_poly.entity_id
_entity_poly.type
_entity_poly.pdbx_seq_one_letter_code
_entity_poly.pdbx_strand_id
1 'polypeptide(L)'
;DMNDPVADAARSILDGHLVLSRELAAQNHYPAIDVLESVSRLSYDLLAAPRRECMGDAREMLAIHRKSRDLISIGAYQAGSNPQIDRSIQVHDPLNAFLRQTVGEGFSLEQSWESLQHTMGAMEPLQTAAQIPASPENGTPDAVQFPGGTPEATPPPSQMP
;
A
#
# COMPACT_ATOMS: atom_id res chain seq x y z
N ASP A 1 -16.15 13.21 4.66
CA ASP A 1 -17.39 13.32 3.88
C ASP A 1 -17.00 13.84 2.51
N MET A 2 -17.52 13.27 1.42
CA MET A 2 -17.11 13.63 0.05
C MET A 2 -17.68 14.99 -0.39
N ASN A 3 -18.73 15.48 0.27
CA ASN A 3 -19.37 16.77 -0.01
C ASN A 3 -18.78 17.95 0.76
N ASP A 4 -17.58 17.80 1.33
CA ASP A 4 -16.89 18.93 1.96
C ASP A 4 -16.40 19.90 0.87
N PRO A 5 -16.89 21.17 0.84
CA PRO A 5 -16.48 22.16 -0.15
C PRO A 5 -14.98 22.46 -0.11
N VAL A 6 -14.31 22.28 1.05
CA VAL A 6 -12.86 22.44 1.17
C VAL A 6 -12.14 21.30 0.45
N ALA A 7 -12.60 20.07 0.63
CA ALA A 7 -12.03 18.90 -0.04
C ALA A 7 -12.25 18.97 -1.56
N ASP A 8 -13.40 19.48 -2.01
CA ASP A 8 -13.69 19.64 -3.44
C ASP A 8 -12.79 20.71 -4.09
N ALA A 9 -12.61 21.85 -3.42
CA ALA A 9 -11.66 22.88 -3.87
C ALA A 9 -10.22 22.34 -3.96
N ALA A 10 -9.77 21.55 -2.99
CA ALA A 10 -8.45 20.92 -3.03
C ALA A 10 -8.33 19.94 -4.21
N ARG A 11 -9.33 19.07 -4.44
CA ARG A 11 -9.35 18.13 -5.58
C ARG A 11 -9.36 18.84 -6.94
N SER A 12 -9.93 20.05 -7.01
CA SER A 12 -9.94 20.85 -8.23
C SER A 12 -8.52 21.27 -8.64
N ILE A 13 -7.72 21.69 -7.66
CA ILE A 13 -6.39 22.28 -7.87
C ILE A 13 -5.28 21.20 -7.96
N LEU A 14 -5.46 20.06 -7.31
CA LEU A 14 -4.45 18.99 -7.27
C LEU A 14 -4.51 18.06 -8.50
N ASP A 15 -3.36 17.51 -8.87
CA ASP A 15 -3.19 16.55 -9.98
C ASP A 15 -3.69 15.13 -9.65
N GLY A 16 -4.29 14.95 -8.48
CA GLY A 16 -4.78 13.67 -7.99
C GLY A 16 -5.12 13.72 -6.51
N HIS A 17 -5.69 12.65 -5.99
CA HIS A 17 -5.91 12.47 -4.56
C HIS A 17 -5.97 10.99 -4.19
N LEU A 18 -5.55 10.69 -2.96
CA LEU A 18 -5.72 9.38 -2.33
C LEU A 18 -6.81 9.49 -1.27
N VAL A 19 -7.81 8.61 -1.36
CA VAL A 19 -8.90 8.52 -0.39
C VAL A 19 -8.57 7.42 0.61
N LEU A 20 -8.59 7.75 1.90
CA LEU A 20 -8.46 6.76 2.96
C LEU A 20 -9.84 6.32 3.43
N SER A 21 -10.09 5.01 3.36
CA SER A 21 -11.37 4.42 3.76
C SER A 21 -11.34 3.93 5.20
N ARG A 22 -12.36 4.35 5.97
CA ARG A 22 -12.58 3.84 7.32
C ARG A 22 -12.99 2.37 7.34
N GLU A 23 -13.69 1.92 6.30
CA GLU A 23 -14.10 0.51 6.15
C GLU A 23 -12.87 -0.39 5.99
N LEU A 24 -11.90 0.02 5.15
CA LEU A 24 -10.64 -0.71 4.98
C LEU A 24 -9.83 -0.75 6.29
N ALA A 25 -9.72 0.39 6.97
CA ALA A 25 -9.04 0.46 8.26
C ALA A 25 -9.69 -0.46 9.31
N ALA A 26 -11.02 -0.52 9.38
CA ALA A 26 -11.75 -1.42 10.27
C ALA A 26 -11.52 -2.92 9.96
N GLN A 27 -11.17 -3.24 8.71
CA GLN A 27 -10.83 -4.60 8.27
C GLN A 27 -9.33 -4.92 8.42
N ASN A 28 -8.57 -4.06 9.11
CA ASN A 28 -7.11 -4.16 9.22
C ASN A 28 -6.40 -4.21 7.85
N HIS A 29 -6.97 -3.51 6.86
CA HIS A 29 -6.36 -3.33 5.55
C HIS A 29 -5.53 -2.04 5.57
N TYR A 30 -4.21 -2.20 5.49
CA TYR A 30 -3.26 -1.10 5.52
C TYR A 30 -2.22 -1.23 4.39
N PRO A 31 -1.91 -0.11 3.70
CA PRO A 31 -2.51 1.22 3.83
C PRO A 31 -4.00 1.24 3.43
N ALA A 32 -4.84 1.95 4.19
CA ALA A 32 -6.30 1.93 4.02
C ALA A 32 -6.78 2.77 2.83
N ILE A 33 -6.15 2.62 1.66
CA ILE A 33 -6.38 3.41 0.45
C ILE A 33 -7.55 2.82 -0.33
N ASP A 34 -8.59 3.61 -0.56
CA ASP A 34 -9.65 3.25 -1.50
C ASP A 34 -9.22 3.58 -2.92
N VAL A 35 -8.74 2.57 -3.65
CA VAL A 35 -8.24 2.72 -5.02
C VAL A 35 -9.34 3.21 -5.97
N LEU A 36 -10.59 2.81 -5.77
CA LEU A 36 -11.69 3.16 -6.68
C LEU A 36 -12.10 4.63 -6.53
N GLU A 37 -12.04 5.15 -5.32
CA GLU A 37 -12.30 6.58 -5.03
C GLU A 37 -11.06 7.47 -5.19
N SER A 38 -9.87 6.87 -5.34
CA SER A 38 -8.61 7.59 -5.58
C SER A 38 -8.33 7.76 -7.07
N VAL A 39 -7.65 8.86 -7.42
CA VAL A 39 -7.31 9.19 -8.82
C VAL A 39 -5.96 9.89 -8.92
N SER A 40 -5.24 9.64 -10.01
CA SER A 40 -4.05 10.40 -10.43
C SER A 40 -4.23 10.80 -11.89
N ARG A 41 -4.25 12.11 -12.18
CA ARG A 41 -4.46 12.67 -13.52
C ARG A 41 -3.27 12.43 -14.44
N LEU A 42 -2.06 12.31 -13.87
CA LEU A 42 -0.82 12.06 -14.61
C LEU A 42 -0.67 10.59 -15.06
N SER A 43 -1.51 9.67 -14.58
CA SER A 43 -1.40 8.24 -14.89
C SER A 43 -1.46 7.97 -16.39
N TYR A 44 -2.23 8.77 -17.15
CA TYR A 44 -2.35 8.59 -18.59
C TYR A 44 -1.08 8.99 -19.34
N ASP A 45 -0.41 10.04 -18.87
CA ASP A 45 0.77 10.62 -19.51
C ASP A 45 2.06 9.87 -19.15
N LEU A 46 2.11 9.29 -17.95
CA LEU A 46 3.31 8.62 -17.43
C LEU A 46 3.39 7.12 -17.73
N LEU A 47 2.25 6.46 -17.96
CA LEU A 47 2.21 5.01 -18.10
C LEU A 47 2.15 4.55 -19.56
N ALA A 48 3.00 3.59 -19.93
CA ALA A 48 2.90 2.87 -21.19
C ALA A 48 1.55 2.13 -21.30
N ALA A 49 1.06 1.92 -22.53
CA ALA A 49 -0.26 1.31 -22.77
C ALA A 49 -0.49 -0.02 -22.03
N PRO A 50 0.46 -1.00 -22.00
CA PRO A 50 0.23 -2.27 -21.30
C PRO A 50 0.06 -2.11 -19.78
N ARG A 51 0.77 -1.16 -19.17
CA ARG A 51 0.63 -0.85 -17.73
C ARG A 51 -0.72 -0.17 -17.45
N ARG A 52 -1.17 0.70 -18.35
CA ARG A 52 -2.49 1.36 -18.25
C ARG A 52 -3.63 0.35 -18.36
N GLU A 53 -3.55 -0.59 -19.29
CA GLU A 53 -4.53 -1.67 -19.46
C GLU A 53 -4.60 -2.56 -18.22
N CYS A 54 -3.45 -3.04 -17.73
CA CYS A 54 -3.38 -3.86 -16.52
C CYS A 54 -3.96 -3.15 -15.28
N MET A 55 -3.65 -1.86 -15.10
CA MET A 55 -4.24 -1.02 -14.05
C MET A 55 -5.75 -0.86 -14.22
N GLY A 56 -6.22 -0.65 -15.46
CA GLY A 56 -7.64 -0.54 -15.80
C GLY A 56 -8.40 -1.80 -15.44
N ASP A 57 -7.91 -2.96 -15.87
CA ASP A 57 -8.48 -4.28 -15.59
C ASP A 57 -8.57 -4.55 -14.08
N ALA A 58 -7.50 -4.25 -13.32
CA ALA A 58 -7.49 -4.43 -11.87
C ALA A 58 -8.58 -3.59 -11.18
N ARG A 59 -8.73 -2.32 -11.59
CA ARG A 59 -9.78 -1.43 -11.10
C ARG A 59 -11.17 -1.93 -11.49
N GLU A 60 -11.33 -2.42 -12.72
CA GLU A 60 -12.60 -2.99 -13.19
C GLU A 60 -13.01 -4.18 -12.32
N MET A 61 -12.10 -5.11 -12.04
CA MET A 61 -12.39 -6.28 -11.20
C MET A 61 -12.76 -5.88 -9.76
N LEU A 62 -12.06 -4.92 -9.16
CA LEU A 62 -12.43 -4.36 -7.85
C LEU A 62 -13.83 -3.74 -7.87
N ALA A 63 -14.18 -3.01 -8.94
CA ALA A 63 -15.47 -2.35 -9.08
C ALA A 63 -16.61 -3.35 -9.28
N ILE A 64 -16.40 -4.39 -10.09
CA ILE A 64 -17.37 -5.47 -10.28
C ILE A 64 -17.61 -6.19 -8.96
N HIS A 65 -16.54 -6.60 -8.27
CA HIS A 65 -16.67 -7.26 -6.97
C HIS A 65 -17.41 -6.38 -5.95
N ARG A 66 -17.09 -5.08 -5.87
CA ARG A 66 -17.80 -4.15 -4.98
C ARG A 66 -19.30 -4.08 -5.28
N LYS A 67 -19.69 -4.08 -6.56
CA LYS A 67 -21.11 -4.06 -6.99
C LYS A 67 -21.84 -5.37 -6.73
N SER A 68 -21.15 -6.50 -6.82
CA SER A 68 -21.75 -7.84 -6.64
C SER A 68 -21.60 -8.39 -5.20
N ARG A 69 -20.84 -7.71 -4.33
CA ARG A 69 -20.53 -8.13 -2.95
C ARG A 69 -21.77 -8.56 -2.16
N ASP A 70 -22.86 -7.80 -2.24
CA ASP A 70 -24.08 -8.09 -1.47
C ASP A 70 -24.73 -9.40 -1.94
N LEU A 71 -24.82 -9.61 -3.26
CA LEU A 71 -25.36 -10.84 -3.86
C LEU A 71 -24.50 -12.06 -3.51
N ILE A 72 -23.18 -11.89 -3.50
CA ILE A 72 -22.21 -12.95 -3.13
C ILE A 72 -22.36 -13.27 -1.64
N SER A 73 -22.44 -12.26 -0.78
CA SER A 73 -22.47 -12.42 0.68
C SER A 73 -23.72 -13.14 1.19
N ILE A 74 -24.87 -12.95 0.53
CA ILE A 74 -26.11 -13.66 0.85
C ILE A 74 -26.22 -15.04 0.17
N GLY A 75 -25.22 -15.45 -0.62
CA GLY A 75 -25.21 -16.71 -1.35
C GLY A 75 -26.19 -16.76 -2.53
N ALA A 76 -26.68 -15.61 -3.02
CA ALA A 76 -27.62 -15.53 -4.14
C ALA A 76 -26.94 -15.56 -5.52
N TYR A 77 -25.61 -15.45 -5.58
CA TYR A 77 -24.85 -15.55 -6.82
C TYR A 77 -24.48 -17.00 -7.14
N GLN A 78 -24.79 -17.45 -8.36
CA GLN A 78 -24.42 -18.77 -8.86
C GLN A 78 -23.20 -18.65 -9.80
N ALA A 79 -22.13 -19.37 -9.47
CA ALA A 79 -20.92 -19.42 -10.27
C ALA A 79 -21.21 -19.86 -11.72
N GLY A 80 -20.54 -19.21 -12.69
CA GLY A 80 -20.73 -19.45 -14.12
C GLY A 80 -21.85 -18.63 -14.75
N SER A 81 -22.63 -17.89 -13.97
CA SER A 81 -23.70 -17.02 -14.50
C SER A 81 -23.15 -15.77 -15.19
N ASN A 82 -22.00 -15.27 -14.73
CA ASN A 82 -21.34 -14.11 -15.32
C ASN A 82 -19.82 -14.25 -15.19
N PRO A 83 -19.10 -14.52 -16.30
CA PRO A 83 -17.65 -14.69 -16.30
C PRO A 83 -16.88 -13.51 -15.68
N GLN A 84 -17.38 -12.28 -15.78
CA GLN A 84 -16.72 -11.11 -15.19
C GLN A 84 -16.86 -11.10 -13.66
N ILE A 85 -18.02 -11.49 -13.12
CA ILE A 85 -18.21 -11.59 -11.67
C ILE A 85 -17.39 -12.78 -11.14
N ASP A 86 -17.41 -13.91 -11.82
CA ASP A 86 -16.59 -15.08 -11.47
C ASP A 86 -15.10 -14.70 -11.42
N ARG A 87 -14.59 -14.01 -12.46
CA ARG A 87 -13.21 -13.50 -12.47
C ARG A 87 -12.97 -12.54 -11.31
N SER A 88 -13.89 -11.60 -11.06
CA SER A 88 -13.76 -10.63 -9.97
C SER A 88 -13.65 -11.30 -8.60
N ILE A 89 -14.40 -12.39 -8.37
CA ILE A 89 -14.34 -13.19 -7.14
C ILE A 89 -12.98 -13.86 -7.03
N GLN A 90 -12.49 -14.47 -8.11
CA GLN A 90 -11.20 -15.17 -8.13
C GLN A 90 -10.02 -14.24 -7.83
N VAL A 91 -10.02 -13.02 -8.39
CA VAL A 91 -8.91 -12.08 -8.23
C VAL A 91 -9.07 -11.15 -7.02
N HIS A 92 -10.22 -11.17 -6.33
CA HIS A 92 -10.50 -10.22 -5.24
C HIS A 92 -9.50 -10.36 -4.09
N ASP A 93 -9.33 -11.57 -3.56
CA ASP A 93 -8.43 -11.83 -2.44
C ASP A 93 -6.95 -11.57 -2.80
N PRO A 94 -6.45 -12.05 -3.96
CA PRO A 94 -5.12 -11.67 -4.45
C PRO A 94 -4.92 -10.15 -4.60
N LEU A 95 -5.89 -9.42 -5.15
CA LEU A 95 -5.81 -7.96 -5.27
C LEU A 95 -5.83 -7.27 -3.91
N ASN A 96 -6.66 -7.72 -2.97
CA ASN A 96 -6.67 -7.18 -1.62
C ASN A 96 -5.32 -7.39 -0.92
N ALA A 97 -4.68 -8.53 -1.13
CA ALA A 97 -3.33 -8.81 -0.62
C ALA A 97 -2.28 -7.90 -1.28
N PHE A 98 -2.33 -7.72 -2.60
CA PHE A 98 -1.46 -6.80 -3.34
C PHE A 98 -1.58 -5.35 -2.83
N LEU A 99 -2.78 -4.92 -2.46
CA LEU A 99 -3.02 -3.56 -1.95
C LEU A 99 -2.60 -3.36 -0.49
N ARG A 100 -2.17 -4.42 0.21
CA ARG A 100 -1.65 -4.33 1.58
C ARG A 100 -0.13 -4.25 1.55
N GLN A 101 0.42 -3.40 2.41
CA GLN A 101 1.86 -3.23 2.56
C GLN A 101 2.17 -2.84 4.00
N THR A 102 3.15 -3.51 4.60
CA THR A 102 3.62 -3.14 5.95
C THR A 102 4.60 -1.98 5.88
N VAL A 103 4.77 -1.25 6.99
CA VAL A 103 5.60 -0.03 7.05
C VAL A 103 7.09 -0.32 6.76
N GLY A 104 7.56 -1.53 7.04
CA GLY A 104 8.95 -1.94 6.80
C GLY A 104 9.21 -2.50 5.40
N GLU A 105 8.16 -2.70 4.60
CA GLU A 105 8.29 -3.24 3.24
C GLU A 105 8.42 -2.09 2.24
N GLY A 106 9.35 -2.25 1.30
CA GLY A 106 9.53 -1.35 0.17
C GLY A 106 9.56 -2.16 -1.12
N PHE A 107 8.93 -1.62 -2.17
CA PHE A 107 8.93 -2.21 -3.50
C PHE A 107 9.48 -1.19 -4.50
N SER A 108 10.29 -1.67 -5.45
CA SER A 108 10.62 -0.88 -6.63
C SER A 108 9.39 -0.75 -7.54
N LEU A 109 9.46 0.19 -8.48
CA LEU A 109 8.41 0.36 -9.48
C LEU A 109 8.21 -0.93 -10.29
N GLU A 110 9.31 -1.55 -10.71
CA GLU A 110 9.29 -2.79 -11.50
C GLU A 110 8.68 -3.95 -10.70
N GLN A 111 9.07 -4.13 -9.44
CA GLN A 111 8.51 -5.16 -8.56
C GLN A 111 7.00 -4.98 -8.36
N SER A 112 6.54 -3.72 -8.25
CA SER A 112 5.13 -3.39 -8.08
C SER A 112 4.31 -3.78 -9.31
N TRP A 113 4.85 -3.52 -10.51
CA TRP A 113 4.20 -3.91 -11.77
C TRP A 113 4.20 -5.42 -11.99
N GLU A 114 5.31 -6.09 -11.73
CA GLU A 114 5.39 -7.56 -11.83
C GLU A 114 4.40 -8.23 -10.87
N SER A 115 4.31 -7.73 -9.63
CA SER A 115 3.35 -8.24 -8.65
C SER A 115 1.91 -8.02 -9.10
N LEU A 116 1.56 -6.84 -9.61
CA LEU A 116 0.22 -6.58 -10.14
C LEU A 116 -0.11 -7.49 -11.34
N GLN A 117 0.82 -7.64 -12.27
CA GLN A 117 0.64 -8.51 -13.44
C GLN A 117 0.45 -9.97 -13.02
N HIS A 118 1.24 -10.46 -12.06
CA HIS A 118 1.08 -11.80 -11.51
C HIS A 118 -0.28 -11.95 -10.81
N THR A 119 -0.71 -10.98 -10.01
CA THR A 119 -2.02 -10.99 -9.36
C THR A 119 -3.18 -11.01 -10.37
N MET A 120 -3.04 -10.30 -11.48
CA MET A 120 -4.05 -10.25 -12.55
C MET A 120 -3.97 -11.44 -13.52
N GLY A 121 -2.83 -12.14 -13.56
CA GLY A 121 -2.49 -13.19 -14.52
C GLY A 121 -2.40 -14.60 -13.95
N ALA A 122 -2.28 -14.79 -12.63
CA ALA A 122 -2.32 -16.12 -12.01
C ALA A 122 -3.74 -16.69 -12.16
N MET A 123 -4.04 -17.71 -12.98
CA MET A 123 -3.33 -18.95 -13.37
C MET A 123 -1.98 -18.84 -14.10
N GLU A 124 -0.89 -18.93 -13.33
CA GLU A 124 0.43 -19.55 -13.60
C GLU A 124 1.39 -19.07 -12.48
N PRO A 125 1.90 -19.95 -11.59
CA PRO A 125 2.78 -19.55 -10.51
C PRO A 125 4.19 -19.24 -11.00
N LEU A 126 4.73 -18.06 -10.67
CA LEU A 126 6.15 -17.78 -10.84
C LEU A 126 6.97 -18.46 -9.74
N GLN A 127 7.56 -19.61 -10.08
CA GLN A 127 8.81 -20.06 -9.47
C GLN A 127 9.93 -19.10 -9.87
N THR A 128 10.35 -18.22 -8.96
CA THR A 128 11.77 -18.14 -8.56
C THR A 128 11.92 -17.34 -7.28
N ALA A 129 12.35 -18.04 -6.23
CA ALA A 129 13.02 -17.43 -5.10
C ALA A 129 14.45 -17.08 -5.55
N ALA A 130 14.77 -15.80 -5.65
CA ALA A 130 16.15 -15.36 -5.84
C ALA A 130 16.41 -14.02 -5.12
N GLN A 131 17.15 -14.15 -4.03
CA GLN A 131 18.00 -13.15 -3.37
C GLN A 131 17.36 -11.89 -2.78
N ILE A 132 17.15 -11.98 -1.47
CA ILE A 132 17.23 -10.85 -0.53
C ILE A 132 18.73 -10.53 -0.36
N PRO A 133 19.26 -9.37 -0.79
CA PRO A 133 20.35 -8.78 -0.06
C PRO A 133 19.74 -8.10 1.18
N ALA A 134 20.08 -8.64 2.35
CA ALA A 134 19.81 -7.97 3.61
C ALA A 134 20.30 -6.51 3.52
N SER A 135 19.44 -5.56 3.87
CA SER A 135 19.88 -4.18 4.09
C SER A 135 21.04 -4.19 5.07
N PRO A 136 22.14 -3.43 4.84
CA PRO A 136 23.19 -3.33 5.81
C PRO A 136 22.68 -2.55 7.02
N GLU A 137 22.32 -3.27 8.06
CA GLU A 137 22.31 -2.79 9.43
C GLU A 137 23.75 -2.49 9.86
N ASN A 138 24.16 -1.23 9.73
CA ASN A 138 25.03 -0.55 10.70
C ASN A 138 25.24 0.92 10.33
N GLY A 139 24.63 1.79 11.14
CA GLY A 139 24.86 3.23 11.14
C GLY A 139 24.47 3.76 12.51
N THR A 140 25.28 3.45 13.53
CA THR A 140 25.29 4.14 14.81
C THR A 140 25.18 5.65 14.57
N PRO A 141 24.22 6.38 15.17
CA PRO A 141 24.26 7.83 15.07
C PRO A 141 25.50 8.33 15.83
N ASP A 142 26.35 9.05 15.09
CA ASP A 142 27.56 9.71 15.58
C ASP A 142 27.33 10.40 16.92
N ALA A 143 28.21 10.09 17.87
CA ALA A 143 28.31 10.81 19.12
C ALA A 143 28.71 12.26 18.82
N VAL A 144 27.83 13.20 19.17
CA VAL A 144 28.15 14.63 19.20
C VAL A 144 29.30 14.84 20.19
N GLN A 145 30.49 15.11 19.65
CA GLN A 145 31.71 15.32 20.40
C GLN A 145 31.77 16.77 20.89
N PHE A 146 31.35 17.01 22.14
CA PHE A 146 31.52 18.30 22.80
C PHE A 146 32.97 18.44 23.32
N PRO A 147 33.67 19.56 23.04
CA PRO A 147 35.04 19.73 23.50
C PRO A 147 35.11 20.13 24.98
N GLY A 148 35.78 19.29 25.77
CA GLY A 148 36.63 19.68 26.90
C GLY A 148 36.04 20.54 28.02
N GLY A 149 35.54 19.90 29.07
CA GLY A 149 35.41 20.48 30.40
C GLY A 149 35.74 19.41 31.45
N THR A 150 36.88 19.55 32.12
CA THR A 150 37.33 18.67 33.20
C THR A 150 36.31 18.66 34.36
N PRO A 151 35.87 17.50 34.88
CA PRO A 151 35.16 17.48 36.13
C PRO A 151 36.17 17.65 37.29
N GLU A 152 35.94 18.73 38.03
CA GLU A 152 36.61 19.12 39.27
C GLU A 152 36.55 17.98 40.31
N ALA A 153 37.70 17.66 40.89
CA ALA A 153 37.84 16.59 41.86
C ALA A 153 37.30 17.00 43.25
N THR A 154 36.24 16.36 43.71
CA THR A 154 35.75 16.47 45.09
C THR A 154 36.73 15.76 46.05
N PRO A 155 37.25 16.42 47.10
CA PRO A 155 38.10 15.77 48.09
C PRO A 155 37.27 14.96 49.10
N PRO A 156 37.82 13.87 49.70
CA PRO A 156 37.12 13.04 50.66
C PRO A 156 36.95 13.72 52.04
N PRO A 157 35.94 13.32 52.83
CA PRO A 157 35.67 13.94 54.12
C PRO A 157 36.74 13.59 55.16
N SER A 158 37.26 14.62 55.83
CA SER A 158 38.18 14.49 56.96
C SER A 158 37.42 13.91 58.17
N GLN A 159 37.85 12.75 58.63
CA GLN A 159 37.50 12.26 59.97
C GLN A 159 38.31 13.07 60.99
N MET A 160 37.63 13.67 61.96
CA MET A 160 38.22 14.00 63.26
C MET A 160 37.45 13.25 64.36
N PRO A 161 38.14 12.82 65.43
CA PRO A 161 37.52 12.17 66.57
C PRO A 161 36.67 13.13 67.42
#